data_AF-A0A3D0JUE1-F1
#
_entry.id   AF-A0A3D0JUE1-F1
#
_cell.length_a   1.000
_cell.length_b   1.000
_cell.length_c   1.000
_cell.angle_alpha   90.00
_cell.angle_beta   90.00
_cell.angle_gamma   90.00
#
_symmetry.space_group_name_H-M   'P 1'
#
loop_
_entity.id
_entity.type
_entity.pdbx_description
1 polymer ?
#
loop_
_entity_poly.entity_id
_entity_poly.type
_entity_poly.pdbx_seq_one_letter_code
_entity_poly.pdbx_strand_id
1 'polypeptide(L)'
;MTRSPLRRLIFGALRRLMYLWVRSETINQSSLTLKLDRSRPVFYALPSPSLTDLAVVDRECTKAGLPRPVLPVVVGPLHEPAAFFYLTP
;
A
#
# COMPACT_ATOMS: atom_id res chain seq x y z
N MET A 1 -38.44 -14.09 -12.02
CA MET A 1 -37.50 -13.05 -12.50
C MET A 1 -37.94 -11.67 -12.01
N THR A 2 -37.68 -11.33 -10.74
CA THR A 2 -37.95 -9.99 -10.20
C THR A 2 -36.71 -9.11 -10.34
N ARG A 3 -36.53 -8.53 -11.54
CA ARG A 3 -35.49 -7.53 -11.80
C ARG A 3 -35.93 -6.19 -11.19
N SER A 4 -35.85 -6.08 -9.87
CA SER A 4 -36.16 -4.84 -9.17
C SER A 4 -35.07 -3.79 -9.49
N PRO A 5 -35.42 -2.68 -10.15
CA PRO A 5 -34.48 -1.59 -10.47
C PRO A 5 -33.90 -0.94 -9.20
N LEU A 6 -34.58 -1.14 -8.06
CA LEU A 6 -34.17 -0.64 -6.75
C LEU A 6 -32.84 -1.26 -6.29
N ARG A 7 -32.59 -2.54 -6.58
CA ARG A 7 -31.33 -3.21 -6.22
C ARG A 7 -30.13 -2.59 -6.91
N ARG A 8 -30.27 -2.14 -8.17
CA ARG A 8 -29.19 -1.45 -8.90
C ARG A 8 -28.88 -0.08 -8.31
N LEU A 9 -29.92 0.65 -7.89
CA LEU A 9 -29.78 1.96 -7.27
C LEU A 9 -29.11 1.86 -5.90
N ILE A 10 -29.53 0.90 -5.07
CA ILE A 10 -28.92 0.62 -3.77
C ILE A 10 -27.47 0.18 -3.94
N PHE A 11 -27.16 -0.68 -4.91
CA PHE A 11 -25.78 -1.13 -5.15
C PHE A 11 -24.87 0.00 -5.65
N GLY A 12 -25.39 0.90 -6.50
CA GLY A 12 -24.66 2.08 -6.95
C GLY A 12 -24.41 3.10 -5.83
N ALA A 13 -25.42 3.34 -4.98
CA ALA A 13 -25.29 4.20 -3.81
C ALA A 13 -24.34 3.61 -2.76
N LEU A 14 -24.44 2.31 -2.49
CA LEU A 14 -23.55 1.57 -1.57
C LEU A 14 -22.11 1.58 -2.07
N ARG A 15 -21.88 1.40 -3.38
CA ARG A 15 -20.56 1.51 -3.99
C ARG A 15 -19.98 2.92 -3.86
N ARG A 16 -20.79 3.97 -4.05
CA ARG A 16 -20.37 5.37 -3.85
C ARG A 16 -20.07 5.67 -2.38
N LEU A 17 -20.86 5.11 -1.46
CA LEU A 17 -20.65 5.22 -0.02
C LEU A 17 -19.35 4.50 0.40
N MET A 18 -19.07 3.33 -0.17
CA MET A 18 -17.81 2.62 0.03
C MET A 18 -16.59 3.41 -0.48
N TYR A 19 -16.70 4.15 -1.59
CA TYR A 19 -15.62 5.03 -2.04
C TYR A 19 -15.47 6.32 -1.20
N LEU A 20 -16.52 6.74 -0.49
CA LEU A 20 -16.46 7.84 0.48
C LEU A 20 -15.85 7.41 1.82
N TRP A 21 -16.04 6.14 2.21
CA TRP A 21 -15.46 5.52 3.41
C TRP A 21 -14.09 4.86 3.17
N VAL A 22 -13.71 4.59 1.92
CA VAL A 22 -12.31 4.35 1.48
C VAL A 22 -11.58 5.68 1.28
N ARG A 23 -11.87 6.65 2.15
CA ARG A 23 -10.89 7.69 2.45
C ARG A 23 -9.88 6.99 3.36
N SER A 24 -8.89 6.36 2.75
CA SER A 24 -7.73 5.83 3.46
C SER A 24 -7.24 6.93 4.39
N GLU A 25 -7.52 6.81 5.68
CA GLU A 25 -6.87 7.61 6.69
C GLU A 25 -5.39 7.30 6.54
N THR A 26 -4.67 8.22 5.91
CA THR A 26 -3.23 8.29 5.96
C THR A 26 -2.84 8.66 7.39
N ILE A 27 -3.05 7.72 8.33
CA ILE A 27 -2.53 7.77 9.70
C ILE A 27 -1.00 7.76 9.71
N ASN A 28 -0.36 7.50 8.57
CA ASN A 28 1.08 7.28 8.48
C ASN A 28 1.87 8.37 7.76
N GLN A 29 1.38 9.62 7.70
CA GLN A 29 2.23 10.74 7.26
C GLN A 29 3.39 10.99 8.24
N SER A 30 3.27 10.57 9.50
CA SER A 30 4.22 10.94 10.56
C SER A 30 5.34 9.93 10.83
N SER A 31 5.32 8.71 10.26
CA SER A 31 6.43 7.74 10.46
C SER A 31 7.40 7.65 9.27
N LEU A 32 7.02 8.11 8.07
CA LEU A 32 7.95 8.17 6.93
C LEU A 32 8.94 9.34 7.01
N THR A 33 8.70 10.28 7.94
CA THR A 33 9.65 11.31 8.40
C THR A 33 10.56 10.80 9.53
N LEU A 34 10.58 9.51 9.84
CA LEU A 34 11.69 8.94 10.62
C LEU A 34 12.99 9.25 9.88
N LYS A 35 13.99 9.72 10.62
CA LYS A 35 15.39 9.88 10.18
C LYS A 35 15.97 8.50 9.81
N LEU A 36 15.43 7.89 8.77
CA LEU A 36 15.88 6.62 8.26
C LEU A 36 17.17 6.90 7.51
N ASP A 37 18.25 6.27 7.98
CA ASP A 37 19.55 6.37 7.37
C ASP A 37 19.50 5.72 5.97
N ARG A 38 19.43 6.57 4.94
CA ARG A 38 19.34 6.16 3.53
C ARG A 38 20.61 5.45 3.04
N SER A 39 21.69 5.43 3.82
CA SER A 39 22.90 4.67 3.50
C SER A 39 22.77 3.17 3.78
N ARG A 40 21.71 2.76 4.48
CA ARG A 40 21.42 1.36 4.83
C ARG A 40 20.29 0.80 3.97
N PRO A 41 20.30 -0.51 3.68
CA PRO A 41 19.19 -1.16 2.98
C PRO A 41 17.92 -1.05 3.82
N VAL A 42 16.82 -0.65 3.16
CA VAL A 42 15.50 -0.46 3.77
C VAL A 42 14.56 -1.52 3.22
N PHE A 43 13.80 -2.16 4.12
CA PHE A 43 12.77 -3.13 3.76
C PHE A 43 11.41 -2.72 4.30
N TYR A 44 10.36 -3.08 3.56
CA TYR A 44 8.97 -2.72 3.86
C TYR A 44 8.16 -3.97 4.19
N ALA A 45 7.66 -4.05 5.42
CA ALA A 45 6.79 -5.12 5.87
C ALA A 45 5.33 -4.72 5.64
N LEU A 46 4.60 -5.45 4.81
CA LEU A 46 3.16 -5.29 4.62
C LEU A 46 2.40 -6.31 5.47
N PRO A 47 1.28 -5.93 6.11
CA PRO A 47 0.53 -6.83 6.97
C PRO A 47 -0.06 -8.01 6.19
N SER A 48 -0.59 -7.77 4.99
CA SER A 48 -1.24 -8.79 4.18
C SER A 48 -0.90 -8.67 2.68
N PRO A 49 -1.02 -9.76 1.91
CA PRO A 49 -0.81 -9.75 0.47
C PRO A 49 -1.88 -8.93 -0.26
N SER A 50 -1.58 -7.65 -0.50
CA SER A 50 -2.45 -6.72 -1.23
C SER A 50 -1.62 -5.92 -2.23
N LEU A 51 -1.99 -6.03 -3.51
CA LEU A 51 -1.40 -5.22 -4.59
C LEU A 51 -1.72 -3.74 -4.43
N THR A 52 -2.91 -3.44 -3.92
CA THR A 52 -3.35 -2.08 -3.61
C THR A 52 -2.46 -1.44 -2.55
N ASP A 53 -2.17 -2.18 -1.48
CA ASP A 53 -1.37 -1.69 -0.37
C ASP A 53 0.07 -1.48 -0.83
N LEU A 54 0.61 -2.41 -1.63
CA LEU A 54 1.95 -2.26 -2.22
C LEU A 54 2.05 -1.03 -3.12
N ALA A 55 1.02 -0.76 -3.94
CA ALA A 55 0.99 0.41 -4.81
C ALA A 55 0.90 1.72 -4.02
N VAL A 56 0.17 1.74 -2.91
CA VAL A 56 0.11 2.89 -2.00
C VAL A 56 1.47 3.11 -1.35
N VAL A 57 2.10 2.05 -0.81
CA VAL A 57 3.44 2.13 -0.20
C VAL A 57 4.47 2.65 -1.20
N ASP A 58 4.52 2.11 -2.42
CA ASP A 58 5.47 2.57 -3.46
C ASP A 58 5.31 4.07 -3.77
N ARG A 59 4.06 4.54 -3.88
CA ARG A 59 3.76 5.94 -4.12
C ARG A 59 4.19 6.83 -2.96
N GLU A 60 3.90 6.43 -1.72
CA GLU A 60 4.25 7.21 -0.54
C GLU A 60 5.77 7.21 -0.29
N CYS A 61 6.48 6.09 -0.54
CA CYS A 61 7.94 6.02 -0.52
C CYS A 61 8.56 6.97 -1.55
N THR A 62 8.01 6.99 -2.77
CA THR A 62 8.48 7.90 -3.83
C THR A 62 8.29 9.36 -3.43
N LYS A 63 7.13 9.73 -2.86
CA LYS A 63 6.88 11.08 -2.35
C LYS A 63 7.79 11.46 -1.19
N ALA A 64 8.12 10.51 -0.32
CA ALA A 64 9.01 10.72 0.84
C ALA A 64 10.50 10.71 0.47
N GLY A 65 10.86 10.44 -0.79
CA GLY A 65 12.25 10.29 -1.22
C GLY A 65 12.95 9.09 -0.58
N LEU A 66 12.19 8.02 -0.34
CA LEU A 66 12.69 6.74 0.16
C LEU A 66 12.90 5.74 -0.99
N PRO A 67 13.78 4.74 -0.81
CA PRO A 67 13.95 3.67 -1.78
C PRO A 67 12.63 2.96 -2.07
N ARG A 68 12.34 2.67 -3.34
CA ARG A 68 11.08 2.04 -3.71
C ARG A 68 11.03 0.57 -3.29
N PRO A 69 9.91 0.08 -2.72
CA PRO A 69 9.78 -1.31 -2.25
C PRO A 69 9.91 -2.34 -3.38
N VAL A 70 9.53 -1.99 -4.60
CA VAL A 70 9.53 -2.90 -5.76
C VAL A 70 10.89 -2.98 -6.46
N LEU A 71 11.87 -2.18 -6.04
CA LEU A 71 13.21 -2.22 -6.61
C LEU A 71 14.07 -3.28 -5.91
N PRO A 72 15.05 -3.85 -6.61
CA PRO A 72 15.99 -4.77 -6.00
C PRO A 72 16.82 -4.07 -4.92
N VAL A 73 17.13 -4.82 -3.87
CA VAL A 73 17.95 -4.34 -2.76
C VAL A 73 19.11 -5.30 -2.53
N VAL A 74 20.29 -4.71 -2.31
CA VAL A 74 21.52 -5.46 -2.05
C VAL A 74 21.84 -5.33 -0.57
N VAL A 75 21.97 -6.47 0.10
CA VAL A 75 22.36 -6.56 1.51
C VAL A 75 23.65 -7.37 1.60
N GLY A 76 24.79 -6.68 1.52
CA GLY A 76 26.09 -7.35 1.45
C GLY A 76 26.16 -8.28 0.22
N PRO A 77 26.36 -9.61 0.39
CA PRO A 77 26.37 -10.55 -0.73
C PRO A 77 24.96 -10.96 -1.22
N LEU A 78 23.89 -10.58 -0.52
CA LEU A 78 22.53 -11.00 -0.84
C LEU A 78 21.86 -10.00 -1.80
N HIS A 79 21.33 -10.50 -2.92
CA HIS A 79 20.56 -9.74 -3.89
C HIS A 79 19.10 -10.15 -3.81
N GLU A 80 18.26 -9.29 -3.23
CA GLU A 80 16.83 -9.51 -3.20
C GLU A 80 16.16 -8.75 -4.36
N PRO A 81 15.25 -9.40 -5.12
CA PRO A 81 14.60 -8.78 -6.28
C PRO A 81 13.60 -7.69 -5.87
N ALA A 82 13.14 -7.70 -4.62
CA ALA A 82 12.25 -6.70 -4.07
C ALA A 82 12.56 -6.43 -2.59
N ALA A 83 12.33 -5.21 -2.15
CA ALA A 83 12.53 -4.75 -0.79
C ALA A 83 11.25 -4.81 0.06
N PHE A 84 10.30 -5.70 -0.25
CA PHE A 84 9.07 -5.86 0.53
C PHE A 84 8.79 -7.33 0.87
N PHE A 85 8.07 -7.54 1.98
CA PHE A 85 7.59 -8.86 2.39
C PHE A 85 6.23 -8.73 3.09
N TYR A 86 5.48 -9.83 3.11
CA TYR A 86 4.20 -9.91 3.82
C TYR A 86 4.37 -10.59 5.17
N LEU A 87 3.69 -10.08 6.19
CA LEU A 87 3.73 -10.63 7.54
C LEU A 87 2.74 -11.78 7.74
N THR A 88 1.68 -11.84 6.92
CA THR A 88 0.79 -12.99 6.85
C THR A 88 1.07 -13.83 5.62
N PRO A 89 0.92 -15.17 5.72
CA PRO A 89 0.99 -16.08 4.59
C PRO A 89 -0.11 -15.82 3.55
#